data_AF-A0A8B8HYM1-F1
#
_entry.id   AF-A0A8B8HYM1-F1
#
_cell.length_a   1.000
_cell.length_b   1.000
_cell.length_c   1.000
_cell.angle_alpha   90.00
_cell.angle_beta   90.00
_cell.angle_gamma   90.00
#
_symmetry.space_group_name_H-M   'P 1'
#
loop_
_entity.id
_entity.type
_entity.pdbx_description
1 polymer ?
#
loop_
_entity_poly.entity_id
_entity_poly.type
_entity_poly.pdbx_seq_one_letter_code
_entity_poly.pdbx_strand_id
1 'polypeptide(L)'
;MGNIHTVGPNEALIVSGGCFGSTQKRTIVGGYAWAWWLVTDVQRISLEVMTLNPMCEYVETAQGVPLTVTGVAQCKIMNEDELLTTACEQFLGKSVKEIKMTVLQTLEGHLRAILGELLMMTDNGLQAHSVVSAILTVAWKTLAEKSTHLT
;
A
#
# COMPACT_ATOMS: atom_id res chain seq x y z
N MET A 1 9.41 29.50 20.43
CA MET A 1 7.97 29.27 20.21
C MET A 1 7.84 27.92 19.50
N GLY A 2 7.22 26.95 20.15
CA GLY A 2 6.89 25.66 19.55
C GLY A 2 5.37 25.52 19.47
N ASN A 3 4.89 24.64 18.59
CA ASN A 3 3.47 24.34 18.43
C ASN A 3 3.17 22.90 18.89
N ILE A 4 1.98 22.68 19.44
CA ILE A 4 1.49 21.35 19.80
C ILE A 4 0.65 20.83 18.63
N HIS A 5 1.03 19.68 18.10
CA HIS A 5 0.27 18.99 17.07
C HIS A 5 -0.43 17.79 17.70
N THR A 6 -1.76 17.83 17.70
CA THR A 6 -2.62 16.73 18.13
C THR A 6 -3.00 15.86 16.94
N VAL A 7 -3.18 14.55 17.18
CA VAL A 7 -3.66 13.56 16.22
C VAL A 7 -4.73 12.67 16.81
N GLY A 8 -5.66 12.24 15.96
CA GLY A 8 -6.71 11.29 16.32
C GLY A 8 -6.17 9.87 16.55
N PRO A 9 -6.98 8.97 17.14
CA PRO A 9 -6.58 7.58 17.40
C PRO A 9 -6.32 6.75 16.12
N ASN A 10 -6.82 7.20 14.96
CA ASN A 10 -6.59 6.58 13.65
C ASN A 10 -5.57 7.35 12.79
N GLU A 11 -4.74 8.19 13.42
CA GLU A 11 -3.70 8.96 12.75
C GLU A 11 -2.36 8.80 13.46
N ALA A 12 -1.30 8.67 12.67
CA ALA A 12 0.07 8.68 13.13
C ALA A 12 0.69 10.06 12.86
N LEU A 13 1.43 10.56 13.83
CA LEU A 13 2.23 11.76 13.70
C LEU A 13 3.71 11.38 13.76
N ILE A 14 4.45 11.83 12.76
CA ILE A 14 5.90 11.67 12.69
C ILE A 14 6.52 13.02 13.00
N VAL A 15 7.33 13.06 14.05
CA VAL A 15 8.22 14.19 14.32
C VAL A 15 9.62 13.78 13.92
N SER A 16 10.22 14.55 13.02
CA SER A 16 11.61 14.37 12.60
C SER A 16 12.40 15.66 12.88
N GLY A 17 13.62 15.52 13.39
CA GLY A 17 14.52 16.64 13.67
C GLY A 17 14.64 17.00 15.15
N GLY A 18 15.69 17.76 15.47
CA GLY A 18 16.01 18.21 16.83
C GLY A 18 17.41 18.82 16.95
N CYS A 19 17.60 19.71 17.93
CA CYS A 19 18.86 20.44 18.13
C CYS A 19 20.03 19.57 18.62
N PHE A 20 19.79 18.32 19.01
CA PHE A 20 20.76 17.46 19.70
C PHE A 20 21.10 16.17 18.91
N GLY A 21 21.30 16.29 17.60
CA GLY A 21 21.94 15.24 16.78
C GLY A 21 21.22 13.89 16.72
N SER A 22 20.02 13.78 17.29
CA SER A 22 19.23 12.56 17.21
C SER A 22 18.42 12.61 15.92
N THR A 23 18.86 11.85 14.92
CA THR A 23 18.06 11.50 13.73
C THR A 23 16.92 10.53 14.09
N GLN A 24 16.50 10.45 15.36
CA GLN A 24 15.33 9.66 15.72
C GLN A 24 14.08 10.31 15.14
N LYS A 25 13.47 9.60 14.19
CA LYS A 25 12.09 9.81 13.79
C LYS A 25 11.23 9.25 14.91
N ARG A 26 10.45 10.10 15.56
CA ARG A 26 9.52 9.67 16.60
C ARG A 26 8.14 9.56 15.98
N THR A 27 7.61 8.35 15.93
CA THR A 27 6.23 8.08 15.52
C THR A 27 5.34 8.03 16.76
N ILE A 28 4.23 8.75 16.73
CA ILE A 28 3.24 8.80 17.80
C ILE A 28 1.88 8.51 17.18
N VAL A 29 1.22 7.44 17.60
CA VAL A 29 -0.12 7.09 17.14
C VAL A 29 -1.13 7.42 18.22
N GLY A 30 -2.04 8.34 17.90
CA GLY A 30 -3.00 8.89 18.86
C GLY A 30 -2.32 9.73 19.96
N GLY A 31 -2.74 10.98 20.10
CA GLY A 31 -2.26 11.87 21.16
C GLY A 31 -1.72 13.19 20.64
N TYR A 32 -0.60 13.65 21.21
CA TYR A 32 -0.02 14.94 20.86
C TYR A 32 1.51 14.88 20.84
N ALA A 33 2.10 15.72 20.00
CA ALA A 33 3.53 15.93 19.95
C ALA A 33 3.82 17.43 19.97
N TRP A 34 4.92 17.80 20.63
CA TRP A 34 5.41 19.16 20.64
C TRP A 34 6.53 19.31 19.62
N ALA A 35 6.44 20.34 18.77
CA ALA A 35 7.41 20.61 17.72
C ALA A 35 7.87 22.07 17.76
N TRP A 36 9.17 22.26 17.56
CA TRP A 36 9.82 23.56 17.39
C TRP A 36 9.81 24.00 15.92
N TRP A 37 9.32 25.20 15.64
CA TRP A 37 9.11 25.76 14.29
C TRP A 37 10.31 25.76 13.31
N LEU A 38 11.55 25.54 13.77
CA LEU A 38 12.79 25.83 13.03
C LEU A 38 13.64 24.57 12.88
N VAL A 39 13.38 23.54 13.69
CA VAL A 39 14.29 22.39 13.84
C VAL A 39 13.55 21.05 13.76
N THR A 40 12.22 21.05 13.80
CA THR A 40 11.40 19.84 13.70
C THR A 40 10.41 19.94 12.56
N ASP A 41 10.39 18.91 11.73
CA ASP A 41 9.38 18.64 10.73
C ASP A 41 8.31 17.73 11.34
N VAL A 42 7.04 18.05 11.05
CA VAL A 42 5.88 17.29 11.56
C VAL A 42 5.06 16.81 10.37
N GLN A 43 4.94 15.50 10.22
CA GLN A 43 4.11 14.89 9.19
C GLN A 43 3.01 14.04 9.80
N ARG A 44 1.86 13.95 9.12
CA ARG A 44 0.71 13.18 9.54
C ARG A 44 0.41 12.11 8.50
N ILE A 45 0.16 10.90 8.96
CA ILE A 45 -0.23 9.77 8.13
C ILE A 45 -1.54 9.20 8.69
N SER A 46 -2.53 9.01 7.82
CA SER A 46 -3.78 8.36 8.20
C SER A 46 -3.59 6.84 8.25
N LEU A 47 -4.04 6.23 9.34
CA LEU A 47 -4.06 4.78 9.56
C LEU A 47 -5.42 4.17 9.18
N GLU A 48 -6.27 4.95 8.51
CA GLU A 48 -7.57 4.49 8.06
C GLU A 48 -7.45 3.48 6.91
N VAL A 49 -8.46 2.61 6.81
CA VAL A 49 -8.56 1.65 5.71
C VAL A 49 -8.79 2.43 4.41
N MET A 50 -7.89 2.25 3.45
CA MET A 50 -8.04 2.77 2.11
C MET A 50 -8.58 1.68 1.19
N THR A 51 -9.64 2.00 0.46
CA THR A 51 -10.17 1.13 -0.61
C THR A 51 -9.49 1.52 -1.92
N LEU A 52 -8.94 0.51 -2.60
CA LEU A 52 -8.26 0.61 -3.88
C LEU A 52 -8.97 -0.28 -4.88
N ASN A 53 -9.15 0.22 -6.09
CA ASN A 53 -9.84 -0.48 -7.18
C ASN A 53 -8.83 -0.70 -8.31
N PRO A 54 -7.95 -1.71 -8.21
CA PRO A 54 -7.01 -2.00 -9.28
C PRO A 54 -7.76 -2.54 -10.50
N MET A 55 -7.38 -2.04 -11.67
CA MET A 55 -7.95 -2.46 -12.94
C MET A 55 -6.82 -2.78 -13.93
N CYS A 56 -6.91 -3.94 -14.57
CA CYS A 56 -6.01 -4.30 -15.66
C CYS A 56 -6.85 -4.54 -16.92
N GLU A 57 -6.74 -3.62 -17.87
CA GLU A 57 -7.40 -3.69 -19.17
C GLU A 57 -6.44 -4.21 -20.25
N TYR A 58 -7.02 -4.76 -21.32
CA TYR A 58 -6.32 -5.03 -22.57
C TYR A 58 -5.15 -6.02 -22.43
N VAL A 59 -5.34 -7.07 -21.64
CA VAL A 59 -4.38 -8.18 -21.63
C VAL A 59 -4.81 -9.17 -22.71
N GLU A 60 -4.07 -9.21 -23.81
CA GLU A 60 -4.33 -10.11 -24.92
C GLU A 60 -3.88 -11.52 -24.56
N THR A 61 -4.80 -12.48 -24.66
CA THR A 61 -4.45 -13.90 -24.53
C THR A 61 -3.69 -14.38 -25.77
N ALA A 62 -3.00 -15.52 -25.68
CA ALA A 62 -2.38 -16.15 -26.86
C ALA A 62 -3.40 -16.44 -27.97
N GLN A 63 -4.68 -16.63 -27.60
CA GLN A 63 -5.81 -16.82 -28.52
C GLN A 63 -6.42 -15.50 -29.05
N GLY A 64 -5.86 -14.34 -28.69
CA GLY A 64 -6.32 -13.02 -29.15
C GLY A 64 -7.63 -12.54 -28.50
N VAL A 65 -8.00 -13.11 -27.34
CA VAL A 65 -9.20 -12.67 -26.59
C VAL A 65 -8.80 -11.56 -25.63
N PRO A 66 -9.44 -10.38 -25.67
CA PRO A 66 -9.18 -9.32 -24.70
C PRO A 66 -9.76 -9.69 -23.34
N LEU A 67 -8.92 -9.72 -22.31
CA LEU A 67 -9.35 -9.89 -20.93
C LEU A 67 -9.25 -8.57 -20.16
N THR A 68 -10.27 -8.32 -19.34
CA THR A 68 -10.31 -7.21 -18.38
C THR A 68 -10.52 -7.78 -16.99
N VAL A 69 -9.62 -7.44 -16.07
CA VAL A 69 -9.69 -7.89 -14.68
C VAL A 69 -9.84 -6.68 -13.77
N THR A 70 -10.91 -6.69 -12.99
CA THR A 70 -11.20 -5.67 -11.98
C THR A 70 -11.17 -6.31 -10.59
N GLY A 71 -10.55 -5.64 -9.63
CA GLY A 71 -10.53 -6.06 -8.23
C GLY A 71 -10.97 -4.95 -7.28
N VAL A 72 -11.31 -5.34 -6.06
CA VAL A 72 -11.43 -4.43 -4.92
C VAL A 72 -10.45 -4.91 -3.86
N ALA A 73 -9.53 -4.03 -3.47
CA ALA A 73 -8.56 -4.29 -2.43
C ALA A 73 -8.74 -3.27 -1.31
N GLN A 74 -8.74 -3.75 -0.07
CA GLN A 74 -8.68 -2.88 1.10
C GLN A 74 -7.27 -3.01 1.70
N CYS A 75 -6.63 -1.86 1.90
CA CYS A 75 -5.31 -1.80 2.50
C CYS A 75 -5.36 -0.90 3.73
N LYS A 76 -4.55 -1.21 4.74
CA LYS A 76 -4.42 -0.42 5.95
C LYS A 76 -2.94 -0.42 6.36
N ILE A 77 -2.48 0.71 6.89
CA ILE A 77 -1.15 0.78 7.51
C ILE A 77 -1.28 0.25 8.94
N MET A 78 -0.46 -0.72 9.29
CA MET A 78 -0.43 -1.30 10.62
C MET A 78 0.14 -0.33 11.64
N ASN A 79 -0.34 -0.43 12.88
CA ASN A 79 0.09 0.43 14.00
C ASN A 79 1.32 -0.15 14.73
N GLU A 80 2.20 -0.83 14.01
CA GLU A 80 3.43 -1.38 14.59
C GLU A 80 4.60 -0.44 14.30
N ASP A 81 5.45 -0.19 15.30
CA ASP A 81 6.47 0.88 15.24
C ASP A 81 7.46 0.70 14.07
N GLU A 82 7.85 -0.55 13.77
CA GLU A 82 8.75 -0.88 12.66
C GLU A 82 8.09 -0.67 11.28
N LEU A 83 6.85 -1.15 11.12
CA LEU A 83 6.07 -1.00 9.89
C LEU A 83 5.71 0.47 9.63
N LEU A 84 5.36 1.20 10.69
CA LEU A 84 5.10 2.62 10.63
C LEU A 84 6.35 3.36 10.19
N THR A 85 7.50 3.11 10.80
CA THR A 85 8.75 3.79 10.42
C THR A 85 9.07 3.60 8.94
N THR A 86 8.90 2.37 8.43
CA THR A 86 9.10 2.06 7.01
C THR A 86 8.08 2.75 6.10
N ALA A 87 6.80 2.73 6.47
CA ALA A 87 5.75 3.43 5.73
C ALA A 87 6.00 4.95 5.71
N CYS A 88 6.45 5.50 6.83
CA CYS A 88 6.81 6.90 6.96
C CYS A 88 7.98 7.26 6.06
N GLU A 89 8.97 6.39 5.89
CA GLU A 89 10.08 6.60 4.96
C GLU A 89 9.65 6.58 3.49
N GLN A 90 8.77 5.65 3.12
CA GLN A 90 8.30 5.50 1.74
C GLN A 90 7.29 6.58 1.32
N PHE A 91 6.54 7.11 2.28
CA PHE A 91 5.45 8.05 2.07
C PHE A 91 5.75 9.46 2.62
N LEU A 92 6.95 9.71 3.13
CA LEU A 92 7.35 11.04 3.61
C LEU A 92 7.17 12.08 2.49
N GLY A 93 6.47 13.17 2.79
CA GLY A 93 6.23 14.26 1.84
C GLY A 93 5.29 13.92 0.68
N LYS A 94 4.71 12.72 0.61
CA LYS A 94 3.68 12.36 -0.38
C LYS A 94 2.28 12.66 0.17
N SER A 95 1.42 13.18 -0.68
CA SER A 95 0.00 13.34 -0.36
C SER A 95 -0.71 11.98 -0.28
N VAL A 96 -1.81 11.91 0.49
CA VAL A 96 -2.64 10.71 0.59
C VAL A 96 -3.09 10.18 -0.78
N LYS A 97 -3.30 11.08 -1.75
CA LYS A 97 -3.66 10.71 -3.13
C LYS A 97 -2.51 10.02 -3.85
N GLU A 98 -1.28 10.53 -3.71
CA GLU A 98 -0.09 9.92 -4.32
C GLU A 98 0.26 8.58 -3.70
N ILE A 99 0.05 8.42 -2.39
CA ILE A 99 0.19 7.13 -1.69
C ILE A 99 -0.77 6.11 -2.30
N LYS A 100 -2.07 6.46 -2.38
CA LYS A 100 -3.08 5.59 -3.00
C LYS A 100 -2.73 5.22 -4.44
N MET A 101 -2.28 6.19 -5.24
CA MET A 101 -1.89 5.96 -6.63
C MET A 101 -0.68 5.02 -6.74
N THR A 102 0.35 5.23 -5.90
CA THR A 102 1.55 4.36 -5.88
C THR A 102 1.16 2.92 -5.55
N VAL A 103 0.34 2.71 -4.51
CA VAL A 103 -0.09 1.36 -4.10
C VAL A 103 -0.97 0.72 -5.17
N LEU A 104 -1.86 1.48 -5.80
CA LEU A 104 -2.72 1.03 -6.89
C LEU A 104 -1.89 0.58 -8.10
N GLN A 105 -0.89 1.36 -8.51
CA GLN A 105 0.02 1.01 -9.60
C GLN A 105 0.81 -0.27 -9.29
N THR A 106 1.29 -0.45 -8.06
CA THR A 106 1.97 -1.70 -7.67
C THR A 106 1.04 -2.90 -7.74
N LEU A 107 -0.22 -2.75 -7.29
CA LEU A 107 -1.23 -3.81 -7.39
C LEU A 107 -1.56 -4.16 -8.85
N GLU A 108 -1.75 -3.16 -9.71
CA GLU A 108 -1.98 -3.36 -11.14
C GLU A 108 -0.80 -4.04 -11.83
N GLY A 109 0.43 -3.65 -11.48
CA GLY A 109 1.65 -4.29 -11.97
C GLY A 109 1.74 -5.76 -11.57
N HIS A 110 1.43 -6.09 -10.32
CA HIS A 110 1.38 -7.48 -9.84
C HIS A 110 0.28 -8.29 -10.54
N LEU A 111 -0.92 -7.72 -10.70
CA LEU A 111 -2.01 -8.35 -11.44
C LEU A 111 -1.60 -8.63 -12.89
N ARG A 112 -0.93 -7.68 -13.54
CA ARG A 112 -0.42 -7.84 -14.91
C ARG A 112 0.62 -8.97 -15.01
N ALA A 113 1.52 -9.09 -14.02
CA ALA A 113 2.51 -10.16 -13.99
C ALA A 113 1.86 -11.55 -13.84
N ILE A 114 0.90 -11.68 -12.92
CA ILE A 114 0.13 -12.92 -12.71
C ILE A 114 -0.66 -13.29 -13.97
N LEU A 115 -1.32 -12.30 -14.59
CA LEU A 115 -2.03 -12.50 -15.84
C LEU A 115 -1.10 -12.96 -16.96
N GLY A 116 0.10 -12.38 -17.07
CA GLY A 116 1.11 -12.81 -18.04
C GLY A 116 1.47 -14.29 -17.90
N GLU A 117 1.72 -14.76 -16.67
CA GLU A 117 2.03 -16.17 -16.40
C GLU A 117 0.86 -17.11 -16.74
N LEU A 118 -0.36 -16.74 -16.33
CA LEU A 118 -1.57 -17.53 -16.60
C LEU A 118 -1.87 -17.63 -18.10
N LEU A 119 -1.66 -16.55 -18.85
CA LEU A 119 -1.88 -16.51 -20.30
C LEU A 119 -0.88 -17.36 -21.07
N MET A 120 0.38 -17.43 -20.62
CA MET A 120 1.37 -18.34 -21.20
C MET A 120 0.99 -19.81 -21.01
N MET A 121 0.40 -20.17 -19.86
CA MET A 121 0.01 -21.55 -19.57
C MET A 121 -1.26 -22.02 -20.33
N THR A 122 -2.11 -21.08 -20.76
CA THR A 122 -3.41 -21.41 -21.40
C THR A 122 -3.31 -21.75 -22.89
N ASP A 123 -2.11 -21.76 -23.47
CA ASP A 123 -1.85 -22.14 -24.88
C ASP A 123 -2.23 -23.61 -25.19
N ASN A 124 -2.26 -24.49 -24.18
CA ASN A 124 -2.46 -25.94 -24.35
C ASN A 124 -3.92 -26.44 -24.23
N GLY A 125 -4.93 -25.60 -24.43
CA GLY A 125 -6.34 -26.04 -24.51
C GLY A 125 -7.01 -26.37 -23.16
N LEU A 126 -6.56 -25.76 -22.06
CA LEU A 126 -7.16 -25.97 -20.74
C LEU A 126 -8.47 -25.17 -20.56
N GLN A 127 -9.49 -25.85 -20.03
CA GLN A 127 -10.84 -25.35 -19.80
C GLN A 127 -10.86 -24.12 -18.87
N ALA A 128 -11.74 -23.15 -19.14
CA ALA A 128 -11.93 -21.92 -18.34
C ALA A 128 -12.10 -22.17 -16.82
N HIS A 129 -12.61 -23.34 -16.43
CA HIS A 129 -12.74 -23.76 -15.03
C HIS A 129 -11.39 -23.86 -14.28
N SER A 130 -10.33 -24.32 -14.94
CA SER A 130 -9.00 -24.41 -14.34
C SER A 130 -8.35 -23.04 -14.18
N VAL A 131 -8.65 -22.12 -15.11
CA VAL A 131 -8.16 -20.73 -15.10
C VAL A 131 -8.76 -19.96 -13.94
N VAL A 132 -10.08 -20.07 -13.71
CA VAL A 132 -10.74 -19.39 -12.58
C VAL A 132 -10.19 -19.87 -11.24
N SER A 133 -9.97 -21.18 -11.08
CA SER A 133 -9.41 -21.76 -9.85
C SER A 133 -7.95 -21.30 -9.62
N ALA A 134 -7.14 -21.22 -10.68
CA ALA A 134 -5.77 -20.71 -10.59
C ALA A 134 -5.73 -19.21 -10.25
N ILE A 135 -6.60 -18.40 -10.87
CA ILE A 135 -6.78 -16.98 -10.53
C ILE A 135 -7.15 -16.83 -9.06
N LEU A 136 -8.12 -17.62 -8.56
CA LEU A 136 -8.55 -17.55 -7.17
C LEU A 136 -7.42 -17.95 -6.20
N THR A 137 -6.64 -18.97 -6.56
CA THR A 137 -5.53 -19.48 -5.73
C THR A 137 -4.37 -18.50 -5.67
N VAL A 138 -3.97 -17.93 -6.82
CA VAL A 138 -2.87 -16.96 -6.89
C VAL A 138 -3.30 -15.63 -6.28
N ALA A 139 -4.52 -15.16 -6.57
CA ALA A 139 -5.07 -13.97 -5.92
C ALA A 139 -5.14 -14.15 -4.40
N TRP A 140 -5.56 -15.32 -3.91
CA TRP A 140 -5.58 -15.63 -2.47
C TRP A 140 -4.17 -15.68 -1.87
N LYS A 141 -3.19 -16.25 -2.58
CA LYS A 141 -1.79 -16.30 -2.11
C LYS A 141 -1.18 -14.91 -2.04
N THR A 142 -1.39 -14.07 -3.06
CA THR A 142 -0.96 -12.67 -3.04
C THR A 142 -1.69 -11.86 -1.97
N LEU A 143 -2.99 -12.10 -1.74
CA LEU A 143 -3.72 -11.47 -0.64
C LEU A 143 -3.18 -11.91 0.72
N ALA A 144 -2.90 -13.21 0.91
CA ALA A 144 -2.42 -13.76 2.17
C ALA A 144 -1.00 -13.28 2.51
N GLU A 145 -0.11 -13.25 1.51
CA GLU A 145 1.28 -12.80 1.66
C GLU A 145 1.35 -11.30 1.96
N LYS A 146 0.46 -10.52 1.33
CA LYS A 146 0.33 -9.08 1.61
C LYS A 146 -0.43 -8.79 2.90
N SER A 147 -1.35 -9.68 3.32
CA SER A 147 -1.90 -9.67 4.67
C SER A 147 -0.76 -9.82 5.65
N THR A 148 0.11 -10.83 5.56
CA THR A 148 1.22 -11.00 6.52
C THR A 148 2.25 -9.86 6.59
N HIS A 149 2.31 -8.97 5.58
CA HIS A 149 3.13 -7.75 5.64
C HIS A 149 2.32 -6.48 5.99
N LEU A 150 0.99 -6.61 6.08
CA LEU A 150 0.00 -5.57 6.45
C LEU A 150 -0.92 -6.05 7.60
N THR A 151 -0.51 -7.04 8.39
CA THR A 151 -1.18 -7.59 9.58
C THR A 151 -0.19 -7.62 10.73
#